data_AF-A0A2W6T7Z5-F1
#
_entry.id   AF-A0A2W6T7Z5-F1
#
_cell.length_a   1.000
_cell.length_b   1.000
_cell.length_c   1.000
_cell.angle_alpha   90.00
_cell.angle_beta   90.00
_cell.angle_gamma   90.00
#
_symmetry.space_group_name_H-M   'P 1'
#
loop_
_entity.id
_entity.type
_entity.pdbx_description
1 polymer ?
#
loop_
_entity_poly.entity_id
_entity_poly.type
_entity_poly.pdbx_seq_one_letter_code
_entity_poly.pdbx_strand_id
1 'polypeptide(L)'
;MAALLGGTPARAAIVLLDFDFVASRYFSANAGAPPPPFDPVAVSLSFSFDNAADIDAAVTGMTINGFGLPAALYAPRFSYDQMSDTILFADNGDHSSCGAGVGNDQFCSTISNASTDPAIDTLYYSVSANGTIYFPRDVQYRVVGLFVPEPEIWAMMMAGFGLIGGVQRYHGRRLAAFRRRSGTIA
;
A
#
# COMPACT_ATOMS: atom_id res chain seq x y z
N MET A 1 33.11 -22.59 21.95
CA MET A 1 33.19 -21.47 20.99
C MET A 1 31.77 -21.25 20.48
N ALA A 2 31.04 -20.30 21.06
CA ALA A 2 29.62 -20.10 20.77
C ALA A 2 29.48 -18.91 19.80
N ALA A 3 29.05 -19.19 18.57
CA ALA A 3 28.71 -18.16 17.59
C ALA A 3 27.24 -17.79 17.77
N LEU A 4 26.98 -16.64 18.38
CA LEU A 4 25.69 -15.95 18.26
C LEU A 4 25.60 -15.42 16.82
N LEU A 5 24.98 -16.22 15.95
CA LEU A 5 24.49 -15.77 14.66
C LEU A 5 23.36 -14.77 14.96
N GLY A 6 23.70 -13.49 14.99
CA GLY A 6 22.74 -12.40 15.02
C GLY A 6 21.98 -12.38 13.70
N GLY A 7 20.90 -13.16 13.63
CA GLY A 7 19.90 -12.99 12.59
C GLY A 7 19.31 -11.60 12.76
N THR A 8 19.58 -10.71 11.82
CA THR A 8 18.79 -9.48 11.68
C THR A 8 17.37 -9.93 11.38
N PRO A 9 16.38 -9.65 12.25
CA PRO A 9 15.00 -9.93 11.89
C PRO A 9 14.71 -9.14 10.61
N ALA A 10 14.23 -9.81 9.57
CA ALA A 10 13.57 -9.14 8.45
C ALA A 10 12.43 -8.34 9.08
N ARG A 11 12.62 -7.03 9.18
CA ARG A 11 11.66 -6.15 9.84
C ARG A 11 10.56 -5.85 8.83
N ALA A 12 9.35 -6.25 9.18
CA ALA A 12 8.12 -5.70 8.63
C ALA A 12 8.27 -4.18 8.44
N ALA A 13 8.10 -3.74 7.21
CA ALA A 13 8.18 -2.34 6.85
C ALA A 13 6.86 -1.95 6.22
N ILE A 14 6.20 -0.95 6.81
CA ILE A 14 4.99 -0.38 6.22
C ILE A 14 5.41 0.39 4.98
N VAL A 15 4.97 -0.08 3.82
CA VAL A 15 5.15 0.58 2.53
C VAL A 15 3.98 1.52 2.30
N LEU A 16 4.29 2.78 1.99
CA LEU A 16 3.31 3.76 1.51
C LEU A 16 3.53 3.94 0.01
N LEU A 17 2.54 3.59 -0.79
CA LEU A 17 2.57 3.67 -2.25
C LEU A 17 1.46 4.61 -2.73
N ASP A 18 1.85 5.75 -3.29
CA ASP A 18 0.93 6.66 -4.00
C ASP A 18 1.04 6.40 -5.51
N PHE A 19 -0.08 6.04 -6.14
CA PHE A 19 -0.08 5.51 -7.50
C PHE A 19 -1.24 6.08 -8.33
N ASP A 20 -0.89 6.62 -9.48
CA ASP A 20 -1.84 7.14 -10.46
C ASP A 20 -1.71 6.41 -11.78
N PHE A 21 -2.82 6.14 -12.46
CA PHE A 21 -2.79 5.69 -13.85
C PHE A 21 -3.96 6.18 -14.67
N VAL A 22 -3.73 6.26 -15.97
CA VAL A 22 -4.72 6.53 -17.00
C VAL A 22 -4.59 5.46 -18.06
N ALA A 23 -5.68 4.74 -18.28
CA ALA A 23 -5.78 3.73 -19.31
C ALA A 23 -6.79 4.18 -20.35
N SER A 24 -6.47 3.96 -21.62
CA SER A 24 -7.26 4.49 -22.73
C SER A 24 -7.26 3.57 -23.95
N ARG A 25 -8.13 3.92 -24.90
CA ARG A 25 -8.34 3.19 -26.15
C ARG A 25 -8.71 1.74 -25.87
N TYR A 26 -9.69 1.59 -24.99
CA TYR A 26 -10.20 0.30 -24.61
C TYR A 26 -10.78 -0.43 -25.83
N PHE A 27 -10.59 -1.73 -25.89
CA PHE A 27 -11.16 -2.58 -26.92
C PHE A 27 -11.64 -3.89 -26.33
N SER A 28 -12.57 -4.54 -27.01
CA SER A 28 -12.93 -5.92 -26.72
C SER A 28 -12.37 -6.85 -27.80
N ALA A 29 -11.93 -8.04 -27.39
CA ALA A 29 -11.55 -9.11 -28.31
C ALA A 29 -12.78 -9.75 -28.99
N ASN A 30 -13.99 -9.53 -28.46
CA ASN A 30 -15.22 -10.08 -29.00
C ASN A 30 -15.65 -9.31 -30.25
N ALA A 31 -15.78 -10.01 -31.37
CA ALA A 31 -16.27 -9.42 -32.61
C ALA A 31 -17.70 -8.88 -32.43
N GLY A 32 -17.94 -7.63 -32.86
CA GLY A 32 -19.24 -6.97 -32.73
C GLY A 32 -19.58 -6.48 -31.32
N ALA A 33 -18.63 -6.53 -30.38
CA ALA A 33 -18.80 -5.94 -29.06
C ALA A 33 -19.14 -4.44 -29.16
N PRO A 34 -20.03 -3.93 -28.29
CA PRO A 34 -20.30 -2.50 -28.23
C PRO A 34 -19.03 -1.72 -27.82
N PRO A 35 -18.91 -0.44 -28.21
CA PRO A 35 -17.78 0.38 -27.81
C PRO A 35 -17.63 0.44 -26.28
N PRO A 36 -16.41 0.61 -25.76
CA PRO A 36 -16.17 0.73 -24.33
C PRO A 36 -16.97 1.91 -23.76
N PRO A 37 -17.81 1.69 -22.72
CA PRO A 37 -18.60 2.77 -22.13
C PRO A 37 -17.76 3.73 -21.28
N PHE A 38 -16.58 3.31 -20.83
CA PHE A 38 -15.66 4.09 -20.00
C PHE A 38 -14.28 4.13 -20.67
N ASP A 39 -13.98 5.22 -21.37
CA ASP A 39 -12.68 5.44 -22.01
C ASP A 39 -12.41 6.96 -22.11
N PRO A 40 -11.38 7.51 -21.45
CA PRO A 40 -10.37 6.83 -20.64
C PRO A 40 -10.86 6.47 -19.23
N VAL A 41 -10.16 5.52 -18.59
CA VAL A 41 -10.29 5.22 -17.16
C VAL A 41 -9.07 5.78 -16.44
N ALA A 42 -9.31 6.75 -15.55
CA ALA A 42 -8.27 7.35 -14.71
C ALA A 42 -8.48 6.93 -13.25
N VAL A 43 -7.40 6.55 -12.57
CA VAL A 43 -7.41 6.15 -11.16
C VAL A 43 -6.26 6.87 -10.44
N SER A 44 -6.57 7.38 -9.25
CA SER A 44 -5.60 7.93 -8.31
C SER A 44 -5.88 7.36 -6.94
N LEU A 45 -4.89 6.71 -6.35
CA LEU A 45 -5.04 5.99 -5.09
C LEU A 45 -3.74 5.94 -4.30
N SER A 46 -3.84 5.57 -3.04
CA SER A 46 -2.71 5.26 -2.18
C SER A 46 -2.93 3.97 -1.42
N PHE A 47 -1.84 3.23 -1.21
CA PHE A 47 -1.79 2.01 -0.42
C PHE A 47 -0.83 2.18 0.77
N SER A 48 -1.17 1.56 1.88
CA SER A 48 -0.38 1.41 3.09
C SER A 48 -0.45 -0.06 3.48
N PHE A 49 0.62 -0.81 3.24
CA PHE A 49 0.66 -2.25 3.44
C PHE A 49 1.96 -2.68 4.12
N ASP A 50 1.91 -3.79 4.84
CA ASP A 50 3.11 -4.44 5.38
C ASP A 50 3.61 -5.44 4.34
N ASN A 51 4.80 -5.24 3.81
CA ASN A 51 5.35 -6.12 2.77
C ASN A 51 5.93 -7.43 3.33
N ALA A 52 5.79 -7.70 4.63
CA ALA A 52 6.26 -8.92 5.27
C ALA A 52 5.22 -10.06 5.36
N ALA A 53 3.99 -9.83 4.93
CA ALA A 53 2.93 -10.85 4.92
C ALA A 53 1.92 -10.59 3.81
N ASP A 54 1.20 -11.64 3.42
CA ASP A 54 0.06 -11.53 2.51
C ASP A 54 -1.07 -10.71 3.16
N ILE A 55 -1.80 -9.98 2.32
CA ILE A 55 -3.01 -9.25 2.70
C ILE A 55 -4.14 -9.79 1.84
N ASP A 56 -5.11 -10.44 2.48
CA ASP A 56 -6.37 -10.80 1.84
C ASP A 56 -7.20 -9.57 1.47
N ALA A 57 -8.19 -9.75 0.60
CA ALA A 57 -9.08 -8.69 0.14
C ALA A 57 -9.52 -7.69 1.22
N ALA A 58 -8.98 -6.47 1.15
CA ALA A 58 -9.09 -5.43 2.15
C ALA A 58 -9.44 -4.06 1.54
N VAL A 59 -10.04 -3.22 2.38
CA VAL A 59 -10.20 -1.77 2.11
C VAL A 59 -9.34 -0.93 3.04
N THR A 60 -8.96 -1.50 4.19
CA THR A 60 -8.07 -0.85 5.17
C THR A 60 -6.68 -0.72 4.61
N GLY A 61 -6.11 0.48 4.68
CA GLY A 61 -4.79 0.76 4.09
C GLY A 61 -4.88 1.20 2.63
N MET A 62 -6.06 1.27 2.02
CA MET A 62 -6.26 1.86 0.70
C MET A 62 -7.05 3.17 0.80
N THR A 63 -6.62 4.19 0.06
CA THR A 63 -7.38 5.43 -0.14
C THR A 63 -7.56 5.66 -1.63
N ILE A 64 -8.79 5.95 -2.06
CA ILE A 64 -9.09 6.26 -3.46
C ILE A 64 -9.35 7.76 -3.56
N ASN A 65 -8.44 8.46 -4.22
CA ASN A 65 -8.53 9.91 -4.44
C ASN A 65 -9.36 10.23 -5.69
N GLY A 66 -9.32 9.35 -6.70
CA GLY A 66 -10.11 9.46 -7.91
C GLY A 66 -10.29 8.09 -8.57
N PHE A 67 -11.49 7.81 -9.04
CA PHE A 67 -11.81 6.55 -9.72
C PHE A 67 -12.77 6.82 -10.87
N GLY A 68 -12.29 6.64 -12.10
CA GLY A 68 -13.01 6.96 -13.34
C GLY A 68 -14.14 5.98 -13.68
N LEU A 69 -14.31 4.91 -12.89
CA LEU A 69 -15.42 3.97 -13.02
C LEU A 69 -16.50 4.26 -11.97
N PRO A 70 -17.78 3.97 -12.25
CA PRO A 70 -18.85 4.17 -11.29
C PRO A 70 -18.65 3.34 -10.00
N ALA A 71 -18.34 4.00 -8.89
CA ALA A 71 -18.10 3.35 -7.60
C ALA A 71 -19.31 2.55 -7.04
N ALA A 72 -20.51 2.79 -7.57
CA ALA A 72 -21.69 1.99 -7.23
C ALA A 72 -21.70 0.60 -7.91
N LEU A 73 -20.97 0.44 -9.03
CA LEU A 73 -20.87 -0.81 -9.77
C LEU A 73 -19.65 -1.61 -9.32
N TYR A 74 -18.55 -0.92 -9.07
CA TYR A 74 -17.29 -1.51 -8.67
C TYR A 74 -17.04 -1.16 -7.21
N ALA A 75 -16.93 -2.16 -6.33
CA ALA A 75 -16.66 -1.98 -4.90
C ALA A 75 -15.17 -2.25 -4.63
N PRO A 76 -14.24 -1.39 -5.08
CA PRO A 76 -12.83 -1.70 -5.12
C PRO A 76 -12.26 -2.09 -3.76
N ARG A 77 -11.42 -3.11 -3.78
CA ARG A 77 -10.63 -3.65 -2.68
C ARG A 77 -9.23 -3.92 -3.21
N PHE A 78 -8.29 -4.15 -2.32
CA PHE A 78 -6.97 -4.61 -2.70
C PHE A 78 -6.55 -5.84 -1.90
N SER A 79 -5.63 -6.61 -2.47
CA SER A 79 -4.87 -7.65 -1.77
C SER A 79 -3.40 -7.50 -2.11
N TYR A 80 -2.53 -8.05 -1.27
CA TYR A 80 -1.09 -8.07 -1.52
C TYR A 80 -0.57 -9.50 -1.36
N ASP A 81 0.20 -9.97 -2.34
CA ASP A 81 0.94 -11.23 -2.28
C ASP A 81 2.42 -10.92 -2.05
N GLN A 82 2.93 -11.37 -0.91
CA GLN A 82 4.32 -11.17 -0.50
C GLN A 82 5.29 -11.92 -1.40
N MET A 83 4.93 -13.13 -1.85
CA MET A 83 5.84 -13.99 -2.61
C MET A 83 6.12 -13.39 -3.99
N SER A 84 5.12 -12.75 -4.59
CA SER A 84 5.21 -12.12 -5.92
C SER A 84 5.38 -10.60 -5.88
N ASP A 85 5.42 -9.99 -4.70
CA ASP A 85 5.46 -8.52 -4.49
C ASP A 85 4.40 -7.80 -5.35
N THR A 86 3.17 -8.34 -5.35
CA THR A 86 2.09 -7.88 -6.24
C THR A 86 0.91 -7.39 -5.44
N ILE A 87 0.46 -6.17 -5.75
CA ILE A 87 -0.85 -5.68 -5.33
C ILE A 87 -1.87 -6.02 -6.40
N LEU A 88 -2.97 -6.61 -5.99
CA LEU A 88 -4.18 -6.64 -6.79
C LEU A 88 -5.11 -5.53 -6.34
N PHE A 89 -5.62 -4.74 -7.27
CA PHE A 89 -6.65 -3.75 -7.07
C PHE A 89 -7.86 -4.13 -7.94
N ALA A 90 -8.93 -4.61 -7.31
CA ALA A 90 -10.07 -5.21 -8.01
C ALA A 90 -11.40 -5.01 -7.26
N ASP A 91 -12.55 -5.29 -7.90
CA ASP A 91 -13.89 -5.13 -7.33
C ASP A 91 -14.19 -6.03 -6.11
N ASN A 92 -13.39 -7.07 -5.87
CA ASN A 92 -13.55 -7.94 -4.69
C ASN A 92 -12.23 -8.27 -3.97
N GLY A 93 -11.09 -7.84 -4.51
CA GLY A 93 -9.75 -8.02 -3.93
C GLY A 93 -9.26 -9.48 -3.87
N ASP A 94 -9.85 -10.40 -4.61
CA ASP A 94 -9.44 -11.82 -4.66
C ASP A 94 -8.66 -12.09 -5.96
N HIS A 95 -7.41 -12.55 -5.84
CA HIS A 95 -6.57 -12.90 -7.01
C HIS A 95 -7.20 -13.94 -7.94
N SER A 96 -8.03 -14.83 -7.40
CA SER A 96 -8.74 -15.84 -8.20
C SER A 96 -9.93 -15.28 -8.97
N SER A 97 -10.44 -14.12 -8.57
CA SER A 97 -11.62 -13.49 -9.19
C SER A 97 -11.28 -12.64 -10.40
N CYS A 98 -9.99 -12.28 -10.55
CA CYS A 98 -9.43 -11.61 -11.71
C CYS A 98 -9.34 -12.52 -12.95
N GLY A 99 -10.28 -13.44 -13.09
CA GLY A 99 -10.60 -14.08 -14.34
C GLY A 99 -11.62 -13.24 -15.12
N ALA A 100 -11.45 -13.23 -16.44
CA ALA A 100 -12.35 -12.64 -17.43
C ALA A 100 -13.79 -13.22 -17.36
N GLY A 101 -14.51 -12.94 -16.29
CA GLY A 101 -15.86 -13.44 -16.00
C GLY A 101 -16.90 -12.69 -16.81
N VAL A 102 -17.47 -13.37 -17.80
CA VAL A 102 -18.57 -12.83 -18.60
C VAL A 102 -19.82 -12.66 -17.71
N GLY A 103 -20.42 -11.48 -17.70
CA GLY A 103 -21.75 -11.24 -17.10
C GLY A 103 -21.78 -10.51 -15.76
N ASN A 104 -20.63 -10.13 -15.20
CA ASN A 104 -20.55 -9.29 -14.00
C ASN A 104 -19.82 -7.97 -14.32
N ASP A 105 -20.12 -6.92 -13.55
CA ASP A 105 -19.32 -5.70 -13.54
C ASP A 105 -18.05 -5.99 -12.73
N GLN A 106 -16.91 -6.13 -13.40
CA GLN A 106 -15.64 -6.43 -12.76
C GLN A 106 -14.59 -5.42 -13.17
N PHE A 107 -13.69 -5.12 -12.26
CA PHE A 107 -12.52 -4.31 -12.54
C PHE A 107 -11.33 -5.03 -11.92
N CYS A 108 -10.26 -5.16 -12.68
CA CYS A 108 -9.06 -5.79 -12.20
C CYS A 108 -7.82 -5.06 -12.70
N SER A 109 -6.94 -4.74 -11.78
CA SER A 109 -5.59 -4.24 -12.04
C SER A 109 -4.59 -4.96 -11.15
N THR A 110 -3.46 -5.37 -11.69
CA THR A 110 -2.31 -5.84 -10.89
C THR A 110 -1.16 -4.84 -10.99
N ILE A 111 -0.48 -4.63 -9.86
CA ILE A 111 0.70 -3.79 -9.73
C ILE A 111 1.82 -4.70 -9.23
N SER A 112 2.77 -5.02 -10.11
CA SER A 112 3.96 -5.82 -9.79
C SER A 112 5.04 -4.98 -9.12
N ASN A 113 5.95 -5.63 -8.39
CA ASN A 113 7.06 -5.01 -7.68
C ASN A 113 6.59 -3.87 -6.74
N ALA A 114 5.43 -4.06 -6.10
CA ALA A 114 4.69 -3.02 -5.40
C ALA A 114 5.48 -2.38 -4.25
N SER A 115 6.43 -3.10 -3.65
CA SER A 115 7.26 -2.59 -2.56
C SER A 115 8.59 -1.97 -3.03
N THR A 116 8.93 -2.04 -4.33
CA THR A 116 10.26 -1.66 -4.83
C THR A 116 10.23 -0.75 -6.07
N ASP A 117 9.67 -1.21 -7.19
CA ASP A 117 9.55 -0.45 -8.45
C ASP A 117 8.17 -0.72 -9.10
N PRO A 118 7.10 -0.11 -8.57
CA PRO A 118 5.73 -0.48 -8.88
C PRO A 118 5.39 -0.23 -10.36
N ALA A 119 4.86 -1.26 -11.03
CA ALA A 119 4.43 -1.20 -12.43
C ALA A 119 3.08 -1.90 -12.64
N ILE A 120 2.21 -1.34 -13.48
CA ILE A 120 0.99 -2.03 -13.90
C ILE A 120 1.36 -3.18 -14.82
N ASP A 121 0.87 -4.37 -14.49
CA ASP A 121 1.04 -5.58 -15.29
C ASP A 121 -0.24 -5.92 -16.07
N THR A 122 -1.35 -6.13 -15.37
CA THR A 122 -2.66 -6.41 -15.96
C THR A 122 -3.64 -5.30 -15.63
N LEU A 123 -4.50 -4.94 -16.60
CA LEU A 123 -5.62 -4.03 -16.40
C LEU A 123 -6.77 -4.37 -17.34
N TYR A 124 -7.98 -4.53 -16.82
CA TYR A 124 -9.20 -4.61 -17.61
C TYR A 124 -10.43 -4.26 -16.76
N TYR A 125 -11.55 -4.05 -17.44
CA TYR A 125 -12.86 -4.02 -16.79
C TYR A 125 -13.90 -4.73 -17.65
N SER A 126 -14.98 -5.16 -17.03
CA SER A 126 -16.17 -5.70 -17.68
C SER A 126 -17.42 -4.94 -17.25
N VAL A 127 -18.43 -5.00 -18.11
CA VAL A 127 -19.75 -4.43 -17.82
C VAL A 127 -20.79 -5.52 -17.98
N SER A 128 -21.52 -5.81 -16.90
CA SER A 128 -22.52 -6.88 -16.80
C SER A 128 -23.59 -6.74 -17.88
N ALA A 129 -24.06 -5.51 -18.11
CA ALA A 129 -25.12 -5.19 -19.08
C ALA A 129 -24.85 -5.72 -20.49
N ASN A 130 -23.58 -5.80 -20.90
CA ASN A 130 -23.17 -6.25 -22.23
C ASN A 130 -22.33 -7.53 -22.21
N GLY A 131 -22.04 -8.09 -21.02
CA GLY A 131 -21.16 -9.25 -20.84
C GLY A 131 -19.80 -9.09 -21.54
N THR A 132 -19.31 -7.86 -21.69
CA THR A 132 -18.15 -7.56 -22.53
C THR A 132 -16.99 -7.15 -21.65
N ILE A 133 -15.81 -7.67 -21.98
CA ILE A 133 -14.55 -7.35 -21.32
C ILE A 133 -13.77 -6.41 -22.22
N TYR A 134 -13.25 -5.36 -21.60
CA TYR A 134 -12.52 -4.29 -22.24
C TYR A 134 -11.09 -4.24 -21.71
N PHE A 135 -10.14 -4.32 -22.63
CA PHE A 135 -8.71 -4.21 -22.37
C PHE A 135 -8.20 -2.87 -22.88
N PRO A 136 -7.38 -2.14 -22.13
CA PRO A 136 -6.76 -0.92 -22.61
C PRO A 136 -5.70 -1.24 -23.67
N ARG A 137 -5.46 -0.31 -24.60
CA ARG A 137 -4.28 -0.38 -25.49
C ARG A 137 -3.13 0.44 -24.96
N ASP A 138 -3.46 1.59 -24.36
CA ASP A 138 -2.49 2.55 -23.89
C ASP A 138 -2.70 2.71 -22.38
N VAL A 139 -1.67 2.39 -21.60
CA VAL A 139 -1.66 2.57 -20.13
C VAL A 139 -0.49 3.48 -19.79
N GLN A 140 -0.79 4.60 -19.13
CA GLN A 140 0.19 5.51 -18.57
C GLN A 140 0.03 5.47 -17.06
N TYR A 141 1.09 5.22 -16.33
CA TYR A 141 1.09 5.25 -14.88
C TYR A 141 2.22 6.11 -14.35
N ARG A 142 2.06 6.54 -13.11
CA ARG A 142 3.03 7.34 -12.38
C ARG A 142 3.02 6.91 -10.93
N VAL A 143 4.18 6.47 -10.44
CA VAL A 143 4.44 6.36 -9.01
C VAL A 143 4.65 7.77 -8.48
N VAL A 144 3.72 8.25 -7.65
CA VAL A 144 3.78 9.59 -7.04
C VAL A 144 4.70 9.56 -5.82
N GLY A 145 4.68 8.45 -5.08
CA GLY A 145 5.48 8.25 -3.90
C GLY A 145 5.62 6.77 -3.56
N LEU A 146 6.83 6.37 -3.15
CA LEU A 146 7.09 5.08 -2.56
C LEU A 146 7.96 5.33 -1.34
N PHE A 147 7.37 5.17 -0.15
CA PHE A 147 8.04 5.46 1.10
C PHE A 147 8.05 4.23 1.98
N VAL A 148 9.25 3.86 2.40
CA VAL A 148 9.47 2.86 3.43
C VAL A 148 10.11 3.61 4.60
N PRO A 149 9.39 3.86 5.72
CA PRO A 149 9.98 4.51 6.87
C PRO A 149 11.20 3.72 7.33
N GLU A 150 12.38 4.31 7.16
CA GLU A 150 13.61 3.60 7.46
C GLU A 150 13.62 3.18 8.95
N PRO A 151 14.02 1.95 9.28
CA PRO A 151 14.11 1.50 10.67
C PRO A 151 15.09 2.35 11.48
N GLU A 152 16.02 3.05 10.81
CA GLU A 152 16.96 3.99 11.43
C GLU A 152 16.26 5.26 11.93
N ILE A 153 15.21 5.74 11.24
CA ILE A 153 14.43 6.91 11.70
C ILE A 153 13.75 6.58 13.03
N TRP A 154 13.19 5.38 13.17
CA TRP A 154 12.62 4.91 14.44
C TRP A 154 13.68 4.75 15.52
N ALA A 155 14.83 4.18 15.18
CA ALA A 155 15.93 4.02 16.12
C ALA A 155 16.46 5.38 16.61
N MET A 156 16.60 6.35 15.70
CA MET A 156 17.02 7.72 16.01
C MET A 156 15.97 8.47 16.83
N MET A 157 14.68 8.27 16.53
CA MET A 157 13.59 8.84 17.33
C MET A 157 13.61 8.29 18.77
N MET A 158 13.75 6.96 18.91
CA MET A 158 13.86 6.30 20.23
C MET A 158 15.13 6.75 20.98
N ALA A 159 16.27 6.85 20.28
CA ALA A 159 17.51 7.33 20.86
C ALA A 159 17.38 8.79 21.33
N GLY A 160 16.76 9.66 20.53
CA GLY A 160 16.48 11.05 20.88
C GLY A 160 15.62 11.18 22.13
N PHE A 161 14.49 10.46 22.19
CA PHE A 161 13.64 10.46 23.38
C PHE A 161 14.33 9.86 24.61
N GLY A 162 15.12 8.80 24.42
CA GLY A 162 15.92 8.19 25.48
C GLY A 162 16.95 9.14 26.09
N LEU A 163 17.66 9.90 25.24
CA LEU A 163 18.65 10.89 25.67
C LEU A 163 17.99 12.04 26.44
N ILE A 164 16.89 12.60 25.92
CA ILE A 164 16.16 13.69 26.61
C ILE A 164 15.67 13.24 27.99
N GLY A 165 15.05 12.05 28.08
CA GLY A 165 14.60 11.49 29.35
C GLY A 165 15.75 11.19 30.31
N GLY A 166 16.90 10.73 29.80
CA GLY A 166 18.11 10.49 30.57
C GLY A 166 18.68 11.76 31.21
N VAL A 167 18.78 12.84 30.43
CA VAL A 167 19.25 14.16 30.90
C VAL A 167 18.31 14.70 31.98
N GLN A 168 16.99 14.63 31.78
CA GLN A 168 16.02 15.11 32.77
C GLN A 168 16.13 14.37 34.11
N ARG A 169 16.33 13.04 34.09
CA ARG A 169 16.57 12.25 35.31
C ARG A 169 17.89 12.60 35.98
N TYR A 170 18.94 12.89 35.22
CA TYR A 170 20.23 13.29 35.76
C TYR A 170 20.12 14.62 36.54
N HIS A 171 19.43 15.61 35.97
CA HIS A 171 19.21 16.90 36.63
C HIS A 171 18.31 16.79 37.87
N GLY A 172 17.23 16.00 37.82
CA GLY A 172 16.34 15.80 38.97
C GLY A 172 17.04 15.18 40.18
N ARG A 173 17.96 14.23 39.96
CA ARG A 173 18.74 13.59 41.04
C ARG A 173 19.70 14.55 41.74
N ARG A 174 20.32 15.47 40.99
CA ARG A 174 21.21 16.48 41.57
C ARG A 174 20.47 17.44 42.49
N LEU A 175 19.27 17.88 42.09
CA LEU A 175 18.44 18.77 42.91
C LEU A 175 17.94 18.07 44.19
N ALA A 176 17.56 16.79 44.12
CA ALA A 176 17.16 16.02 45.30
C ALA A 176 18.32 15.77 46.28
N ALA A 177 19.53 15.50 45.77
CA ALA A 177 20.72 15.31 46.60
C ALA A 177 21.16 16.61 47.31
N PHE A 178 21.04 17.76 46.65
CA PHE A 178 21.36 19.06 47.25
C PHE A 178 20.37 19.42 48.38
N ARG A 179 19.09 19.12 48.21
CA ARG A 179 18.05 19.38 49.23
C ARG A 179 18.23 18.56 50.51
N ARG A 180 18.84 17.37 50.43
CA ARG A 180 19.12 16.51 51.60
C ARG A 180 20.31 16.98 52.45
N ARG A 181 21.20 17.81 51.90
CA ARG A 181 22.39 18.32 52.62
C ARG A 181 22.15 19.59 53.42
N SER A 182 21.01 20.25 53.23
CA SER A 182 20.68 21.51 53.91
C SER A 182 19.81 21.32 55.17
N GLY A 183 19.62 20.09 55.65
CA GLY A 183 18.68 19.73 56.72
C GLY A 183 19.29 19.37 58.08
N THR A 184 20.58 19.57 58.32
CA THR A 184 21.21 19.21 59.60
C THR A 184 21.95 20.40 60.20
N ILE A 185 21.20 21.32 60.81
CA ILE A 185 21.69 22.21 61.87
C ILE A 185 20.59 22.23 62.93
N ALA A 186 20.75 21.38 63.95
CA ALA A 186 20.10 21.48 65.24
C ALA A 186 21.04 20.83 66.26
#